data_AF-A0A7W4JHH7-F1
#
_entry.id   AF-A0A7W4JHH7-F1
#
_cell.length_a   1.000
_cell.length_b   1.000
_cell.length_c   1.000
_cell.angle_alpha   90.00
_cell.angle_beta   90.00
_cell.angle_gamma   90.00
#
_symmetry.space_group_name_H-M   'P 1'
#
loop_
_entity.id
_entity.type
_entity.pdbx_description
1 polymer ?
#
loop_
_entity_poly.entity_id
_entity_poly.type
_entity_poly.pdbx_seq_one_letter_code
_entity_poly.pdbx_strand_id
1 'polypeptide(L)' 'NIADAMTIIESAKLSGLNPHDYLADVLTRINDHKINRLHELLPWNWRPMPTTHKQAA' A
#
# COMPACT_ATOMS: atom_id res chain seq x y z
N ASN A 1 -16.44 5.88 -3.26
CA ASN A 1 -17.50 5.77 -2.22
C ASN A 1 -16.83 5.42 -0.88
N ILE A 2 -17.37 5.80 0.28
CA ILE A 2 -16.73 5.49 1.58
C ILE A 2 -16.62 3.97 1.80
N ALA A 3 -17.59 3.21 1.28
CA ALA A 3 -17.61 1.75 1.32
C ALA A 3 -16.40 1.09 0.61
N ASP A 4 -15.90 1.68 -0.48
CA ASP A 4 -14.77 1.13 -1.23
C ASP A 4 -13.48 1.23 -0.41
N ALA A 5 -13.27 2.37 0.24
CA ALA A 5 -12.12 2.60 1.11
C ALA A 5 -12.15 1.66 2.32
N MET A 6 -13.32 1.46 2.94
CA MET A 6 -13.50 0.51 4.04
C MET A 6 -13.18 -0.92 3.63
N THR A 7 -13.58 -1.32 2.41
CA THR A 7 -13.30 -2.67 1.87
C THR A 7 -11.80 -2.91 1.71
N ILE A 8 -11.06 -1.91 1.21
CA ILE A 8 -9.60 -2.00 1.06
C ILE A 8 -8.90 -2.04 2.42
N ILE A 9 -9.35 -1.23 3.38
CA ILE A 9 -8.81 -1.22 4.76
C ILE A 9 -9.00 -2.60 5.40
N GLU A 10 -10.19 -3.18 5.29
CA GLU A 10 -10.46 -4.50 5.87
C GLU A 10 -9.65 -5.60 5.19
N SER A 11 -9.47 -5.52 3.87
CA SER A 11 -8.61 -6.45 3.12
C SER A 11 -7.14 -6.36 3.56
N ALA A 12 -6.63 -5.16 3.89
CA ALA A 12 -5.29 -4.98 4.44
C ALA A 12 -5.13 -5.66 5.80
N LYS A 13 -6.10 -5.50 6.71
CA LYS A 13 -6.09 -6.18 8.01
C LYS A 13 -6.13 -7.70 7.86
N LEU A 14 -6.99 -8.23 6.98
CA LEU A 14 -7.10 -9.67 6.71
C LEU A 14 -5.81 -10.24 6.11
N SER A 15 -5.02 -9.41 5.43
CA SER A 15 -3.70 -9.78 4.91
C SER A 15 -2.57 -9.65 5.94
N GLY A 16 -2.89 -9.33 7.20
CA GLY A 16 -1.92 -9.15 8.28
C GLY A 16 -1.10 -7.85 8.18
N LEU A 17 -1.55 -6.89 7.36
CA LEU A 17 -0.86 -5.62 7.16
C LEU A 17 -1.35 -4.56 8.16
N ASN A 18 -0.45 -3.64 8.50
CA ASN A 18 -0.86 -2.37 9.08
C ASN A 18 -1.58 -1.53 8.00
N PRO A 19 -2.87 -1.18 8.17
CA PRO A 19 -3.61 -0.45 7.14
C PRO A 19 -3.04 0.93 6.82
N HIS A 20 -2.44 1.59 7.82
CA HIS A 20 -1.85 2.91 7.65
C HIS A 20 -0.58 2.83 6.79
N ASP A 21 0.32 1.90 7.09
CA ASP A 21 1.57 1.73 6.34
C ASP A 21 1.30 1.32 4.89
N TYR A 22 0.37 0.38 4.70
CA TYR A 22 -0.09 -0.06 3.37
C TYR A 22 -0.66 1.11 2.56
N LEU A 23 -1.60 1.87 3.14
CA LEU A 23 -2.27 2.94 2.42
C LEU A 23 -1.31 4.10 2.12
N ALA A 24 -0.43 4.45 3.06
CA ALA A 24 0.57 5.49 2.87
C ALA A 24 1.53 5.14 1.71
N ASP A 25 2.02 3.91 1.65
CA ASP A 25 2.91 3.44 0.58
C ASP A 25 2.18 3.38 -0.77
N VAL A 26 0.97 2.81 -0.80
CA VAL A 26 0.15 2.76 -2.02
C VAL A 26 -0.16 4.15 -2.55
N LEU A 27 -0.65 5.07 -1.72
CA LEU A 27 -0.97 6.44 -2.14
C LEU A 27 0.28 7.21 -2.62
N THR A 28 1.45 6.93 -2.03
CA THR A 28 2.71 7.57 -2.42
C THR A 28 3.17 7.14 -3.81
N ARG A 29 3.02 5.86 -4.15
CA ARG A 29 3.57 5.32 -5.41
C ARG A 29 2.55 5.07 -6.52
N ILE A 30 1.24 5.11 -6.25
CA ILE A 30 0.20 4.79 -7.24
C ILE A 30 0.27 5.67 -8.49
N ASN A 31 0.70 6.93 -8.35
CA ASN A 31 0.81 7.86 -9.47
C ASN A 31 1.92 7.48 -10.45
N ASP A 32 3.02 6.92 -9.95
CA ASP A 32 4.17 6.50 -10.75
C ASP A 32 4.15 5.00 -11.07
N HIS A 33 3.14 4.27 -10.59
CA HIS A 33 3.02 2.84 -10.78
C HIS A 33 2.38 2.50 -12.12
N LYS A 34 2.93 1.49 -12.80
CA LYS A 34 2.37 1.07 -14.10
C LYS A 34 0.98 0.47 -13.89
N ILE A 35 0.00 0.94 -14.66
CA ILE A 35 -1.40 0.48 -14.57
C ILE A 35 -1.54 -1.05 -14.73
N ASN A 36 -0.74 -1.67 -15.60
CA ASN A 36 -0.74 -3.12 -15.81
C ASN A 36 -0.10 -3.91 -14.66
N ARG A 37 0.48 -3.24 -13.67
CA ARG A 37 1.09 -3.83 -12.46
C ARG A 37 0.35 -3.45 -11.19
N LEU A 38 -0.84 -2.86 -11.27
CA LEU A 38 -1.64 -2.46 -10.10
C LEU A 38 -1.91 -3.62 -9.14
N HIS A 39 -1.95 -4.85 -9.64
CA HIS A 39 -2.11 -6.07 -8.84
C HIS A 39 -1.00 -6.27 -7.79
N GLU A 40 0.18 -5.66 -7.96
CA GLU A 40 1.28 -5.66 -6.98
C GLU A 40 1.01 -4.74 -5.78
N LEU A 41 0.07 -3.81 -5.93
CA LEU A 41 -0.37 -2.94 -4.85
C LEU A 41 -1.51 -3.55 -4.04
N LEU A 42 -2.04 -4.73 -4.42
CA LEU A 42 -3.09 -5.40 -3.65
C LEU A 42 -2.56 -5.90 -2.31
N PRO A 43 -3.38 -5.94 -1.25
CA PRO A 43 -2.91 -6.26 0.11
C PRO A 43 -2.10 -7.57 0.22
N TRP A 44 -2.51 -8.63 -0.47
CA TRP A 44 -1.82 -9.93 -0.42
C TRP A 44 -0.53 -9.99 -1.25
N ASN A 45 -0.31 -9.03 -2.17
CA ASN A 45 0.89 -8.93 -2.99
C ASN A 45 1.80 -7.79 -2.55
N TRP A 46 1.34 -6.96 -1.61
CA TRP A 46 2.01 -5.74 -1.23
C TRP A 46 3.37 -6.03 -0.61
N ARG A 47 4.37 -5.31 -1.12
CA ARG A 47 5.71 -5.26 -0.55
C ARG A 47 6.01 -3.81 -0.18
N PRO A 48 6.42 -3.53 1.07
CA PRO A 48 6.79 -2.19 1.47
C PRO A 48 7.99 -1.74 0.65
N MET A 49 7.94 -0.51 0.15
CA MET A 49 9.13 0.07 -0.46
C MET A 49 10.23 0.12 0.61
N PRO A 50 11.46 -0.36 0.33
CA PRO A 50 12.54 -0.26 1.29
C PRO A 50 12.68 1.20 1.68
N THR A 51 12.36 1.52 2.93
CA THR A 51 12.57 2.85 3.46
C THR A 51 14.08 3.01 3.51
N THR A 52 14.66 3.67 2.50
CA THR A 52 16.01 4.19 2.63
C THR A 52 15.94 5.20 3.76
N HIS A 53 16.15 4.73 4.98
CA HIS A 53 16.39 5.57 6.13
C HIS A 53 17.70 6.30 5.79
N LYS A 54 17.59 7.48 5.19
CA LYS A 54 18.72 8.41 5.15
C LYS A 54 18.95 8.78 6.61
N GLN A 55 19.80 8.00 7.28
CA GLN A 55 20.39 8.43 8.55
C GLN A 55 21.16 9.69 8.19
N ALA A 56 20.57 10.84 8.48
CA ALA A 56 21.28 12.10 8.43
C ALA A 56 22.38 12.00 9.48
N ALA A 57 23.62 12.02 8.99
CA ALA A 57 24.84 12.13 9.80
C ALA A 57 24.95 13.50 10.45
#